data_AF-A0AAU4LRK4-F1
#
_entry.id   AF-A0AAU4LRK4-F1
#
_cell.length_a   1.000
_cell.length_b   1.000
_cell.length_c   1.000
_cell.angle_alpha   90.00
_cell.angle_beta   90.00
_cell.angle_gamma   90.00
#
_symmetry.space_group_name_H-M   'P 1'
#
loop_
_entity.id
_entity.type
_entity.pdbx_description
1 polymer ?
#
loop_
_entity_poly.entity_id
_entity_poly.type
_entity_poly.pdbx_seq_one_letter_code
_entity_poly.pdbx_strand_id
1 'polypeptide(L)'
;MNGLYALKPWYADRLSGARAALVRHEVSPDTLTAAGVVAAAGAAAALTWLPTGLAALPVAVLLAARLAFANLDGALARDTGRTTRRGAVLNELGDRAADLLVLAGFLALAPLWLVAAAGLAATLPSWVSLAGAAAGAPRRNGGSPRRRRRAVHGR
;
A
#
# COMPACT_ATOMS: atom_id res chain seq x y z
N MET A 1 18.81 6.00 20.89
CA MET A 1 18.52 6.81 19.69
C MET A 1 17.01 6.80 19.39
N ASN A 2 16.30 7.64 20.15
CA ASN A 2 15.06 8.41 19.92
C ASN A 2 13.96 7.88 18.97
N GLY A 3 12.98 7.18 19.56
CA GLY A 3 11.57 7.61 19.70
C GLY A 3 10.64 7.68 18.47
N LEU A 4 11.11 8.04 17.29
CA LEU A 4 10.29 8.12 16.05
C LEU A 4 11.09 7.62 14.84
N TYR A 5 12.40 7.90 14.81
CA TYR A 5 13.31 7.34 13.81
C TYR A 5 13.55 5.83 13.99
N ALA A 6 13.33 5.30 15.20
CA ALA A 6 13.38 3.86 15.49
C ALA A 6 12.12 3.09 15.07
N LEU A 7 11.00 3.78 14.82
CA LEU A 7 9.73 3.14 14.47
C LEU A 7 9.81 2.45 13.09
N LYS A 8 10.57 3.05 12.18
CA LYS A 8 10.77 2.56 10.82
C LYS A 8 11.55 1.24 10.76
N PRO A 9 12.73 1.10 11.41
CA PRO A 9 13.41 -0.18 11.52
C PRO A 9 12.64 -1.18 12.39
N TRP A 10 12.02 -0.76 13.50
CA TRP A 10 11.20 -1.67 14.32
C TRP A 10 10.05 -2.32 13.54
N TYR A 11 9.34 -1.52 12.72
CA TYR A 11 8.26 -2.04 11.89
C TYR A 11 8.80 -2.99 10.81
N ALA A 12 9.91 -2.62 10.15
CA ALA A 12 10.57 -3.48 9.18
C ALA A 12 11.03 -4.83 9.81
N ASP A 13 11.56 -4.80 11.02
CA ASP A 13 11.99 -5.97 11.77
C ASP A 13 10.81 -6.85 12.18
N ARG A 14 9.67 -6.26 12.58
CA ARG A 14 8.45 -7.00 12.92
C ARG A 14 7.91 -7.78 11.72
N LEU A 15 8.01 -7.21 10.52
CA LEU A 15 7.60 -7.86 9.27
C LEU A 15 8.69 -8.76 8.64
N SER A 16 9.93 -8.72 9.15
CA SER A 16 11.04 -9.48 8.58
C SER A 16 10.79 -11.00 8.57
N GLY A 17 10.21 -11.54 9.63
CA GLY A 17 9.87 -12.96 9.73
C GLY A 17 8.80 -13.40 8.73
N ALA A 18 7.73 -12.60 8.60
CA ALA A 18 6.67 -12.84 7.62
C ALA A 18 7.22 -12.74 6.18
N ARG A 19 8.04 -11.71 5.92
CA ARG A 19 8.72 -11.52 4.63
C ARG A 19 9.62 -12.70 4.29
N ALA A 20 10.43 -13.18 5.24
CA ALA A 20 11.29 -14.34 5.04
C ALA A 20 10.48 -15.60 4.74
N ALA A 21 9.35 -15.82 5.40
CA ALA A 21 8.44 -16.92 5.08
C ALA A 21 7.88 -16.80 3.66
N LEU A 22 7.42 -15.61 3.26
CA LEU A 22 6.90 -15.35 1.92
C LEU A 22 7.94 -15.59 0.82
N VAL A 23 9.20 -15.21 1.07
CA VAL A 23 10.32 -15.51 0.16
C VAL A 23 10.53 -17.02 0.05
N ARG A 24 10.58 -17.74 1.18
CA ARG A 24 10.76 -19.22 1.19
C ARG A 24 9.64 -19.96 0.47
N HIS A 25 8.41 -19.47 0.56
CA HIS A 25 7.24 -20.05 -0.11
C HIS A 25 7.04 -19.52 -1.55
N GLU A 26 7.99 -18.76 -2.09
CA GLU A 26 7.95 -18.19 -3.44
C GLU A 26 6.67 -17.41 -3.76
N VAL A 27 6.05 -16.79 -2.75
CA VAL A 27 4.82 -16.02 -2.94
C VAL A 27 5.09 -14.86 -3.89
N SER A 28 4.17 -14.63 -4.82
CA SER A 28 4.29 -13.52 -5.77
C SER A 28 3.88 -12.20 -5.11
N PRO A 29 4.56 -11.07 -5.40
CA PRO A 29 4.12 -9.75 -4.95
C PRO A 29 2.67 -9.44 -5.33
N ASP A 30 2.26 -9.83 -6.54
CA ASP A 30 0.90 -9.62 -7.05
C ASP A 30 -0.17 -10.33 -6.17
N THR A 31 0.17 -11.47 -5.58
CA THR A 31 -0.71 -12.19 -4.64
C THR A 31 -0.96 -11.36 -3.37
N LEU A 32 0.05 -10.65 -2.88
CA LEU A 32 -0.08 -9.79 -1.70
C LEU A 32 -0.91 -8.55 -2.02
N THR A 33 -0.70 -7.93 -3.18
CA THR A 33 -1.56 -6.84 -3.65
C THR A 33 -3.03 -7.29 -3.74
N ALA A 34 -3.30 -8.47 -4.31
CA ALA A 34 -4.64 -9.04 -4.37
C ALA A 34 -5.22 -9.31 -2.97
N ALA A 35 -4.43 -9.86 -2.04
CA ALA A 35 -4.84 -10.05 -0.65
C ALA A 35 -5.18 -8.74 0.05
N GLY A 36 -4.45 -7.66 -0.25
CA GLY A 36 -4.76 -6.30 0.19
C GLY A 36 -6.13 -5.81 -0.27
N VAL A 37 -6.45 -6.02 -1.55
CA VAL A 37 -7.78 -5.68 -2.12
C VAL A 37 -8.89 -6.49 -1.47
N VAL A 38 -8.67 -7.80 -1.24
CA VAL A 38 -9.65 -8.66 -0.56
C VAL A 38 -9.87 -8.20 0.89
N ALA A 39 -8.81 -7.85 1.62
CA ALA A 39 -8.93 -7.32 2.98
C ALA A 39 -9.72 -6.00 3.01
N ALA A 40 -9.49 -5.11 2.03
CA ALA A 40 -10.26 -3.87 1.87
C ALA A 40 -11.74 -4.13 1.55
N ALA A 41 -12.04 -5.07 0.67
CA ALA A 41 -13.42 -5.49 0.38
C ALA A 41 -14.11 -6.05 1.63
N GLY A 42 -13.41 -6.87 2.42
CA GLY A 42 -13.90 -7.37 3.70
C GLY A 42 -14.18 -6.24 4.70
N ALA A 43 -13.31 -5.23 4.77
CA ALA A 43 -13.53 -4.08 5.64
C ALA A 43 -14.76 -3.28 5.20
N ALA A 44 -14.94 -3.08 3.90
CA ALA A 44 -16.12 -2.42 3.35
C ALA A 44 -17.42 -3.20 3.63
N ALA A 45 -17.39 -4.52 3.45
CA ALA A 45 -18.50 -5.41 3.79
C ALA A 45 -18.82 -5.33 5.29
N ALA A 46 -17.80 -5.29 6.15
CA ALA A 46 -17.99 -5.16 7.58
C ALA A 46 -18.61 -3.81 7.96
N LEU A 47 -18.16 -2.69 7.37
CA LEU A 47 -18.78 -1.38 7.58
C LEU A 47 -20.25 -1.34 7.15
N THR A 48 -20.61 -2.10 6.11
CA THR A 48 -21.94 -2.07 5.49
C THR A 48 -22.94 -2.99 6.20
N TRP A 49 -22.48 -4.17 6.66
CA TRP A 49 -23.38 -5.24 7.11
C TRP A 49 -23.30 -5.56 8.60
N LEU A 50 -22.20 -5.23 9.28
CA LEU A 50 -22.13 -5.41 10.73
C LEU A 50 -22.72 -4.19 11.44
N PRO A 51 -23.41 -4.39 12.58
CA PRO A 51 -23.78 -3.30 13.47
C PRO A 51 -22.55 -2.49 13.87
N THR A 52 -22.69 -1.17 14.02
CA THR A 52 -21.57 -0.24 14.30
C THR A 52 -20.71 -0.66 15.50
N GLY A 53 -21.32 -1.20 16.57
CA GLY A 53 -20.61 -1.70 17.75
C GLY A 53 -19.77 -2.96 17.51
N LEU A 54 -20.11 -3.77 16.49
CA LEU A 54 -19.41 -5.02 16.14
C LEU A 54 -18.45 -4.84 14.95
N ALA A 55 -18.65 -3.81 14.12
CA ALA A 55 -17.84 -3.57 12.93
C ALA A 55 -16.43 -3.06 13.25
N ALA A 56 -16.23 -2.35 14.38
CA ALA A 56 -14.98 -1.65 14.66
C ALA A 56 -13.73 -2.57 14.67
N LEU A 57 -13.78 -3.67 15.42
CA LEU A 57 -12.67 -4.62 15.52
C LEU A 57 -12.33 -5.30 14.18
N PRO A 58 -13.27 -5.95 13.46
CA PRO A 58 -12.96 -6.58 12.18
C PRO A 58 -12.48 -5.58 11.14
N VAL A 59 -13.06 -4.37 11.08
CA VAL A 59 -12.59 -3.31 10.17
C VAL A 59 -11.15 -2.93 10.51
N ALA A 60 -10.82 -2.69 11.79
CA ALA A 60 -9.46 -2.34 12.19
C ALA A 60 -8.44 -3.44 11.82
N VAL A 61 -8.79 -4.72 12.06
CA VAL A 61 -7.93 -5.86 11.72
C VAL A 61 -7.74 -5.98 10.20
N LEU A 62 -8.82 -5.84 9.42
CA LEU A 62 -8.76 -5.95 7.96
C LEU A 62 -7.99 -4.79 7.32
N LEU A 63 -8.14 -3.57 7.83
CA LEU A 63 -7.34 -2.41 7.39
C LEU A 63 -5.87 -2.55 7.78
N ALA A 64 -5.57 -3.11 8.96
CA ALA A 64 -4.20 -3.40 9.36
C ALA A 64 -3.57 -4.48 8.47
N ALA A 65 -4.32 -5.55 8.14
CA ALA A 65 -3.89 -6.60 7.22
C ALA A 65 -3.64 -6.04 5.81
N ARG A 66 -4.55 -5.21 5.29
CA ARG A 66 -4.38 -4.49 4.03
C ARG A 66 -3.07 -3.71 4.00
N LEU A 67 -2.82 -2.90 5.03
CA LEU A 67 -1.59 -2.10 5.12
C LEU A 67 -0.34 -2.98 5.20
N ALA A 68 -0.41 -4.11 5.90
CA ALA A 68 0.69 -5.07 5.96
C ALA A 68 0.97 -5.66 4.58
N PHE A 69 -0.06 -6.07 3.82
CA PHE A 69 0.12 -6.63 2.48
C PHE A 69 0.71 -5.61 1.49
N ALA A 70 0.22 -4.36 1.49
CA ALA A 70 0.74 -3.27 0.66
C ALA A 70 2.17 -2.82 1.03
N ASN A 71 2.65 -3.16 2.23
CA ASN A 71 4.06 -2.95 2.60
C ASN A 71 4.93 -4.16 2.22
N LEU A 72 4.37 -5.37 2.31
CA LEU A 72 5.05 -6.62 2.02
C LEU A 72 5.23 -6.85 0.52
N ASP A 73 4.29 -6.48 -0.34
CA ASP A 73 4.40 -6.66 -1.80
C ASP A 73 5.62 -5.93 -2.38
N GLY A 74 5.78 -4.63 -2.09
CA GLY A 74 6.91 -3.83 -2.53
C GLY A 74 8.22 -4.25 -1.88
N ALA A 75 8.19 -4.72 -0.63
CA ALA A 75 9.36 -5.29 0.03
C ALA A 75 9.75 -6.64 -0.61
N LEU A 76 8.80 -7.51 -0.90
CA LEU A 76 9.02 -8.82 -1.50
C LEU A 76 9.51 -8.71 -2.93
N ALA A 77 8.94 -7.79 -3.72
CA ALA A 77 9.40 -7.51 -5.09
C ALA A 77 10.87 -7.07 -5.12
N ARG A 78 11.30 -6.24 -4.16
CA ARG A 78 12.70 -5.79 -4.04
C ARG A 78 13.65 -6.92 -3.66
N ASP A 79 13.28 -7.74 -2.68
CA ASP A 79 14.16 -8.82 -2.20
C ASP A 79 14.27 -9.99 -3.18
N THR A 80 13.20 -10.29 -3.90
CA THR A 80 13.17 -11.39 -4.88
C THR A 80 13.66 -10.96 -6.26
N GLY A 81 14.04 -9.68 -6.45
CA GLY A 81 14.45 -9.13 -7.75
C GLY A 81 13.31 -9.06 -8.78
N ARG A 82 12.06 -9.23 -8.36
CA ARG A 82 10.85 -9.24 -9.21
C ARG A 82 10.23 -7.86 -9.42
N THR A 83 11.00 -6.79 -9.27
CA THR A 83 10.54 -5.42 -9.54
C THR A 83 10.34 -5.21 -11.05
N THR A 84 9.10 -5.19 -11.52
CA THR A 84 8.76 -4.94 -12.93
C THR A 84 7.88 -3.69 -13.09
N ARG A 85 7.88 -3.08 -14.29
CA ARG A 85 6.99 -1.94 -14.60
C ARG A 85 5.52 -2.33 -14.50
N ARG A 86 5.16 -3.51 -14.99
CA ARG A 86 3.79 -4.04 -14.90
C ARG A 86 3.38 -4.24 -13.43
N GLY A 87 4.22 -4.88 -12.62
CA GLY A 87 3.95 -5.09 -11.19
C GLY A 87 3.77 -3.78 -10.44
N ALA A 88 4.57 -2.75 -10.73
CA ALA A 88 4.40 -1.43 -10.13
C ALA A 88 3.04 -0.78 -10.47
N VAL A 89 2.55 -0.95 -11.71
CA VAL A 89 1.22 -0.47 -12.12
C VAL A 89 0.12 -1.27 -11.43
N LEU A 90 0.24 -2.60 -11.37
CA LEU A 90 -0.73 -3.46 -10.68
C LEU A 90 -0.83 -3.14 -9.19
N ASN A 91 0.31 -2.88 -8.54
CA ASN A 91 0.36 -2.46 -7.14
C ASN A 91 -0.42 -1.16 -6.91
N GLU A 92 -0.12 -0.13 -7.71
CA GLU A 92 -0.79 1.17 -7.58
C GLU A 92 -2.29 1.05 -7.86
N LEU A 93 -2.69 0.28 -8.89
CA LEU A 93 -4.10 0.02 -9.19
C LEU A 93 -4.79 -0.73 -8.06
N GLY A 94 -4.13 -1.73 -7.47
CA GLY A 94 -4.63 -2.48 -6.32
C GLY A 94 -4.82 -1.59 -5.10
N ASP A 95 -3.86 -0.71 -4.82
CA ASP A 95 -3.96 0.27 -3.72
C ASP A 95 -5.13 1.23 -3.95
N ARG A 96 -5.32 1.74 -5.17
CA ARG A 96 -6.47 2.59 -5.50
C ARG A 96 -7.80 1.85 -5.38
N ALA A 97 -7.88 0.63 -5.88
CA ALA A 97 -9.09 -0.18 -5.77
C ALA A 97 -9.44 -0.45 -4.30
N ALA A 98 -8.43 -0.77 -3.48
CA ALA A 98 -8.59 -0.98 -2.05
C ALA A 98 -9.05 0.28 -1.31
N ASP A 99 -8.50 1.45 -1.63
CA ASP A 99 -8.97 2.74 -1.09
C ASP A 99 -10.45 3.00 -1.43
N LEU A 100 -10.82 2.81 -2.70
CA LEU A 100 -12.18 3.04 -3.17
C LEU A 100 -13.19 2.07 -2.53
N LEU A 101 -12.81 0.80 -2.35
CA LEU A 101 -13.65 -0.18 -1.65
C LEU A 101 -13.94 0.24 -0.22
N VAL A 102 -12.91 0.63 0.54
CA VAL A 102 -13.07 1.07 1.94
C VAL A 102 -13.94 2.32 2.00
N LEU A 103 -13.70 3.31 1.14
CA LEU A 103 -14.52 4.53 1.06
C LEU A 103 -15.97 4.20 0.70
N ALA A 104 -16.22 3.27 -0.22
CA ALA A 104 -17.57 2.82 -0.56
C ALA A 104 -18.28 2.22 0.66
N GLY A 105 -17.58 1.45 1.50
CA GLY A 105 -18.14 0.94 2.76
C GLY A 105 -18.59 2.04 3.72
N PHE A 106 -17.90 3.19 3.74
CA PHE A 106 -18.30 4.33 4.56
C PHE A 106 -19.57 5.04 4.08
N LEU A 107 -20.05 4.80 2.85
CA LEU A 107 -21.34 5.34 2.38
C LEU A 107 -22.53 4.79 3.17
N ALA A 108 -22.37 3.64 3.84
CA ALA A 108 -23.38 3.12 4.76
C ALA A 108 -23.47 3.89 6.09
N LEU A 109 -22.44 4.68 6.42
CA LEU A 109 -22.29 5.34 7.73
C LEU A 109 -22.23 6.87 7.64
N ALA A 110 -21.96 7.43 6.46
CA ALA A 110 -21.75 8.85 6.26
C ALA A 110 -22.36 9.34 4.92
N PRO A 111 -22.80 10.61 4.85
CA PRO A 111 -23.33 11.18 3.62
C PRO A 111 -22.24 11.25 2.52
N LEU A 112 -22.69 11.16 1.27
CA LEU A 112 -21.83 11.10 0.08
C LEU A 112 -20.77 12.22 0.04
N TRP A 113 -21.12 13.44 0.42
CA TRP A 113 -20.19 14.58 0.35
C TRP A 113 -18.99 14.42 1.32
N LEU A 114 -19.19 13.82 2.49
CA LEU A 114 -18.10 13.53 3.43
C LEU A 114 -17.18 12.44 2.90
N VAL A 115 -17.77 11.37 2.35
CA VAL A 115 -17.00 10.28 1.75
C VAL A 115 -16.23 10.77 0.53
N ALA A 116 -16.84 11.62 -0.31
CA ALA A 116 -16.18 12.25 -1.45
C ALA A 116 -15.03 13.17 -1.02
N ALA A 117 -15.24 14.01 0.01
CA ALA A 117 -14.20 14.86 0.56
C ALA A 117 -13.03 14.05 1.14
N ALA A 118 -13.32 12.96 1.86
CA ALA A 118 -12.31 12.03 2.37
C ALA A 118 -11.56 11.35 1.23
N GLY A 119 -12.24 10.93 0.16
CA GLY A 119 -11.62 10.34 -1.03
C GLY A 119 -10.69 11.31 -1.75
N LEU A 120 -11.12 12.57 -1.93
CA LEU A 120 -10.26 13.63 -2.49
C LEU A 120 -9.02 13.83 -1.62
N ALA A 121 -9.20 13.98 -0.30
CA ALA A 121 -8.09 14.14 0.64
C ALA A 121 -7.11 12.95 0.61
N ALA A 122 -7.62 11.72 0.54
CA ALA A 122 -6.82 10.50 0.48
C ALA A 122 -5.96 10.41 -0.79
N THR A 123 -6.38 11.04 -1.90
CA THR A 123 -5.62 11.04 -3.16
C THR A 123 -4.55 12.13 -3.25
N LEU A 124 -4.62 13.18 -2.41
CA LEU A 124 -3.67 14.30 -2.43
C LEU A 124 -2.20 13.87 -2.34
N PRO A 125 -1.79 12.92 -1.47
CA PRO A 125 -0.40 12.48 -1.41
C PRO A 125 0.11 11.90 -2.74
N SER A 126 -0.75 11.19 -3.47
CA SER A 126 -0.42 10.63 -4.79
C SER A 126 -0.23 11.72 -5.83
N TRP A 127 -1.13 12.71 -5.86
CA TRP A 127 -0.99 13.88 -6.74
C TRP A 127 0.27 14.67 -6.47
N VAL A 128 0.58 14.92 -5.19
CA VAL A 128 1.83 15.60 -4.78
C VAL A 128 3.05 14.80 -5.21
N SER A 129 3.02 13.47 -5.06
CA SER A 129 4.10 12.59 -5.49
C SER A 129 4.31 12.61 -7.01
N LEU A 130 3.23 12.57 -7.80
CA LEU A 130 3.29 12.69 -9.26
C LEU A 130 3.78 14.07 -9.70
N ALA A 131 3.25 15.14 -9.11
CA ALA A 131 3.66 16.52 -9.41
C ALA A 131 5.14 16.73 -9.10
N GLY A 132 5.62 16.23 -7.96
CA GLY A 132 7.04 16.24 -7.61
C GLY A 132 7.89 15.47 -8.62
N ALA A 133 7.45 14.29 -9.06
CA ALA A 133 8.15 13.52 -10.08
C ALA A 133 8.18 14.24 -11.44
N ALA A 134 7.10 14.92 -11.83
CA ALA A 134 7.03 15.71 -13.07
C ALA A 134 7.90 16.97 -13.01
N ALA A 135 8.00 17.60 -11.83
CA ALA A 135 8.88 18.74 -11.56
C ALA A 135 10.38 18.37 -11.43
N GLY A 136 10.73 17.11 -11.65
CA GLY A 136 12.12 16.64 -11.55
C GLY A 136 12.65 16.48 -10.12
N ALA A 137 11.78 16.54 -9.11
CA ALA A 137 12.19 16.31 -7.73
C ALA A 137 12.70 14.86 -7.55
N PRO A 138 13.80 14.66 -6.80
CA PRO A 138 14.31 13.32 -6.55
C PRO A 138 13.25 12.49 -5.82
N ARG A 139 12.87 11.34 -6.39
CA ARG A 139 11.91 10.42 -5.78
C ARG A 139 12.45 9.93 -4.43
N ARG A 140 11.83 10.35 -3.32
CA ARG A 140 12.21 9.95 -1.95
C ARG A 140 11.72 8.54 -1.56
N ASN A 141 10.95 7.86 -2.40
CA ASN A 141 10.45 6.52 -2.11
C ASN A 141 11.43 5.41 -2.56
N GLY A 142 12.31 4.99 -1.65
CA GLY A 142 12.57 3.58 -1.34
C GLY A 142 13.14 2.65 -2.43
N GLY A 143 13.80 3.14 -3.47
CA GLY A 143 14.64 2.33 -4.35
C GLY A 143 16.09 2.80 -4.27
N SER A 144 17.01 1.90 -3.93
CA SER A 144 18.45 2.18 -4.04
C SER A 144 18.77 2.79 -5.42
N PRO A 145 19.56 3.87 -5.52
CA PRO A 145 19.96 4.51 -6.78
C PRO A 145 20.80 3.64 -7.74
N ARG A 146 20.87 2.33 -7.58
CA ARG A 146 21.63 1.44 -8.47
C ARG A 146 20.82 1.02 -9.71
N ARG A 147 20.57 1.99 -10.61
CA ARG A 147 20.51 1.80 -12.09
C ARG A 147 20.10 3.10 -12.84
N ARG A 148 20.73 4.23 -12.51
CA ARG A 148 20.72 5.42 -13.41
C ARG A 148 22.13 5.88 -13.77
N ARG A 149 23.01 4.94 -14.12
CA ARG A 149 24.23 5.22 -14.89
C ARG A 149 24.44 4.04 -15.83
N ARG A 150 24.81 4.32 -17.09
CA ARG A 150 24.89 3.41 -18.26
C ARG A 150 23.64 3.36 -19.16
N ALA A 151 23.19 4.53 -19.59
CA ALA A 151 22.85 4.80 -20.98
C ALA A 151 23.04 6.32 -21.15
N VAL A 152 23.62 6.77 -22.26
CA VAL A 152 24.04 8.16 -22.54
C VAL A 152 25.43 8.53 -22.00
N HIS A 153 26.46 7.88 -22.55
CA HIS A 153 27.64 8.51 -23.20
C HIS A 153 28.58 7.37 -23.60
N GLY A 154 28.46 6.98 -24.86
CA GLY A 154 29.22 5.94 -25.52
C GLY A 154 29.15 6.20 -27.00
N ARG A 155 29.77 7.32 -27.40
CA ARG A 155 30.37 7.67 -28.68
C ARG A 155 30.93 9.07 -28.54
#